data_AF-S7U5T7-F1
#
_entry.id   AF-S7U5T7-F1
#
_cell.length_a   1.000
_cell.length_b   1.000
_cell.length_c   1.000
_cell.angle_alpha   90.00
_cell.angle_beta   90.00
_cell.angle_gamma   90.00
#
_symmetry.space_group_name_H-M   'P 1'
#
loop_
_entity.id
_entity.type
_entity.pdbx_description
1 polymer ?
#
loop_
_entity_poly.entity_id
_entity_poly.type
_entity_poly.pdbx_seq_one_letter_code
_entity_poly.pdbx_strand_id
1 'polypeptide(L)' 'MTCLAYSIQKRRTPPMKHLSDELLIESYFKAKELNLSPEFIELIEKEIQRRSLTHKIKLSS' A
#
# COMPACT_ATOMS: atom_id res chain seq x y z
N MET A 1 -34.27 5.40 -5.13
CA MET A 1 -33.97 4.05 -4.59
C MET A 1 -32.77 3.42 -5.30
N THR A 2 -31.59 4.04 -5.22
CA THR A 2 -30.35 3.43 -5.75
C THR A 2 -29.72 2.54 -4.69
N CYS A 3 -30.46 1.50 -4.29
CA CYS A 3 -30.00 0.48 -3.36
C CYS A 3 -29.47 -0.74 -4.14
N LEU A 4 -28.41 -1.36 -3.60
CA LEU A 4 -27.78 -2.65 -3.94
C LEU A 4 -26.68 -2.70 -5.01
N ALA A 5 -26.67 -1.88 -6.07
CA ALA A 5 -25.56 -1.95 -7.04
C ALA A 5 -24.27 -1.26 -6.54
N TYR A 6 -24.38 -0.26 -5.67
CA TYR A 6 -23.23 0.49 -5.15
C TYR A 6 -22.46 -0.26 -4.03
N SER A 7 -23.06 -1.30 -3.45
CA SER A 7 -22.50 -2.09 -2.35
C SER A 7 -21.72 -3.33 -2.79
N ILE A 8 -21.85 -3.78 -4.05
CA ILE A 8 -21.20 -5.02 -4.54
C ILE A 8 -19.87 -4.75 -5.29
N GLN A 9 -19.64 -3.54 -5.80
CA GLN A 9 -18.49 -3.25 -6.68
C GLN A 9 -17.34 -2.43 -6.03
N LYS A 10 -17.44 -2.00 -4.76
CA LYS A 10 -16.55 -0.95 -4.20
C LYS A 10 -15.71 -1.31 -2.96
N ARG A 11 -15.38 -2.57 -2.73
CA ARG A 11 -14.40 -2.95 -1.69
C ARG A 11 -13.35 -3.98 -2.11
N ARG A 12 -12.77 -3.84 -3.32
CA ARG A 12 -11.35 -4.19 -3.45
C ARG A 12 -10.54 -3.05 -2.85
N THR A 13 -10.49 -3.00 -1.53
CA THR A 13 -9.37 -2.32 -0.87
C THR A 13 -8.11 -3.07 -1.32
N PRO A 14 -7.13 -2.44 -2.01
CA PRO A 14 -5.84 -3.08 -2.18
C PRO A 14 -5.37 -3.57 -0.81
N PRO A 15 -4.79 -4.77 -0.71
CA PRO A 15 -4.54 -5.46 0.57
C PRO A 15 -3.83 -4.56 1.59
N MET A 16 -3.03 -3.62 1.09
CA MET A 16 -2.24 -2.68 1.87
C MET A 16 -3.02 -1.52 2.53
N LYS A 17 -4.30 -1.31 2.22
CA LYS A 17 -5.11 -0.24 2.86
C LYS A 17 -5.44 -0.52 4.33
N HIS A 18 -5.41 -1.79 4.73
CA HIS A 18 -5.71 -2.21 6.11
C HIS A 18 -4.46 -2.30 6.99
N LEU A 19 -3.27 -2.13 6.41
CA LEU A 19 -2.02 -2.11 7.17
C LEU A 19 -1.92 -0.79 7.95
N SER A 20 -1.40 -0.84 9.17
CA SER A 20 -0.93 0.35 9.86
C SER A 20 0.25 0.98 9.11
N ASP A 21 0.54 2.24 9.38
CA ASP A 21 1.65 2.94 8.71
C ASP A 21 3.00 2.26 9.02
N GLU A 22 3.19 1.75 10.24
CA GLU A 22 4.39 0.99 10.63
C GLU A 22 4.55 -0.30 9.84
N LEU A 23 3.50 -1.12 9.77
CA LEU A 23 3.53 -2.40 9.07
C LEU A 23 3.67 -2.23 7.55
N LEU A 24 3.10 -1.16 7.00
CA LEU A 24 3.25 -0.81 5.57
C LEU A 24 4.72 -0.50 5.23
N ILE A 25 5.39 0.27 6.08
CA ILE A 25 6.80 0.65 5.90
C ILE A 25 7.71 -0.57 6.10
N GLU A 26 7.47 -1.39 7.13
CA GLU A 26 8.19 -2.65 7.34
C GLU A 26 8.06 -3.57 6.13
N SER A 27 6.84 -3.72 5.61
CA SER A 27 6.56 -4.55 4.42
C SER A 27 7.32 -4.06 3.19
N TYR A 28 7.47 -2.74 3.00
CA TYR A 28 8.27 -2.16 1.92
C TYR A 28 9.75 -2.58 2.01
N PHE A 29 10.37 -2.42 3.19
CA PHE A 29 11.77 -2.79 3.36
C PHE A 29 11.98 -4.30 3.22
N LYS A 30 11.07 -5.12 3.77
CA LYS A 30 11.12 -6.57 3.61
C LYS A 30 10.94 -7.01 2.16
N ALA A 31 10.04 -6.38 1.41
CA ALA A 31 9.86 -6.67 -0.01
C ALA A 31 11.12 -6.39 -0.83
N LYS A 32 11.85 -5.31 -0.50
CA LYS A 32 13.15 -5.00 -1.12
C LYS A 32 14.26 -5.96 -0.70
N GLU A 33 14.35 -6.29 0.58
CA GLU A 33 15.33 -7.24 1.14
C GLU A 33 15.21 -8.62 0.48
N LEU A 34 13.97 -9.07 0.24
CA LEU A 34 13.66 -10.34 -0.39
C LEU A 34 13.70 -10.30 -1.94
N ASN A 35 13.99 -9.14 -2.54
CA ASN A 35 13.94 -8.91 -3.99
C ASN A 35 12.62 -9.41 -4.62
N LEU A 36 11.49 -9.06 -4.00
CA LEU A 36 10.16 -9.36 -4.56
C LEU A 36 9.94 -8.61 -5.87
N SER A 37 8.86 -8.96 -6.59
CA SER A 37 8.63 -8.40 -7.91
C SER A 37 8.55 -6.87 -7.88
N PRO A 38 9.12 -6.17 -8.89
CA PRO A 38 9.08 -4.71 -8.94
C PRO A 38 7.66 -4.15 -8.90
N GLU A 39 6.69 -4.84 -9.50
CA GLU A 39 5.29 -4.44 -9.50
C GLU A 39 4.70 -4.48 -8.08
N PHE A 40 5.11 -5.46 -7.26
CA PHE A 40 4.69 -5.54 -5.87
C PHE A 40 5.28 -4.40 -5.04
N ILE A 41 6.57 -4.10 -5.23
CA ILE A 41 7.24 -2.98 -4.54
C ILE A 41 6.58 -1.65 -4.94
N GLU A 42 6.30 -1.44 -6.23
CA GLU A 42 5.63 -0.24 -6.74
C GLU A 42 4.22 -0.07 -6.16
N LEU A 43 3.48 -1.16 -5.93
CA LEU A 43 2.19 -1.12 -5.25
C LEU A 43 2.32 -0.60 -3.81
N ILE A 44 3.37 -1.01 -3.09
CA ILE A 44 3.65 -0.50 -1.73
C ILE A 44 4.03 0.97 -1.78
N GLU A 45 4.91 1.37 -2.70
CA GLU A 45 5.33 2.76 -2.88
C GLU A 45 4.16 3.69 -3.19
N LYS A 46 3.24 3.27 -4.08
CA LYS A 46 2.02 4.02 -4.39
C LYS A 46 1.15 4.21 -3.15
N GLU A 47 1.01 3.19 -2.31
CA GLU A 47 0.24 3.30 -1.07
C GLU A 47 0.94 4.21 -0.03
N ILE A 48 2.27 4.14 0.09
CA ILE A 48 3.08 5.04 0.93
C ILE A 48 2.92 6.50 0.48
N GLN A 49 2.97 6.75 -0.83
CA GLN A 49 2.73 8.07 -1.42
C GLN A 49 1.31 8.55 -1.15
N ARG A 50 0.30 7.68 -1.32
CA ARG A 50 -1.12 7.99 -1.05
C ARG A 50 -1.37 8.41 0.41
N ARG A 51 -0.62 7.87 1.37
CA ARG A 51 -0.69 8.22 2.79
C ARG A 51 0.26 9.36 3.19
N SER A 52 0.98 9.96 2.24
CA SER A 52 1.97 11.02 2.49
C SER A 52 3.13 10.58 3.41
N LEU A 53 3.46 9.28 3.43
CA LEU A 53 4.52 8.68 4.24
C LEU A 53 5.87 8.62 3.52
N THR A 54 5.99 9.21 2.34
CA THR A 54 7.22 9.15 1.51
C THR A 54 8.48 9.64 2.26
N HIS A 55 8.33 10.53 3.23
CA HIS A 55 9.43 10.99 4.08
C HIS A 55 10.07 9.86 4.92
N LYS A 56 9.30 8.82 5.27
CA LYS A 56 9.80 7.66 6.03
C LYS A 56 10.71 6.74 5.22
N ILE A 57 10.58 6.72 3.90
CA ILE A 57 11.40 5.88 3.01
C ILE A 57 12.54 6.64 2.32
N LYS A 58 12.52 7.97 2.31
CA LYS A 58 13.58 8.81 1.71
C LYS A 58 14.76 9.09 2.63
N LEU A 59 14.59 8.91 3.95
CA LEU A 59 15.64 9.17 4.95
C LEU A 59 16.84 8.21 4.89
N SER A 60 16.74 7.10 4.15
CA SER A 60 17.87 6.20 3.87
C SER A 60 18.55 6.59 2.55
N SER A 61 19.17 7.78 2.50
CA SER A 61 20.11 8.17 1.44
C SER A 61 21.52 8.22 1.98
#